data_AF-A0A7Y8HUE5-F1
#
_entry.id   AF-A0A7Y8HUE5-F1
#
_cell.length_a   1.000
_cell.length_b   1.000
_cell.length_c   1.000
_cell.angle_alpha   90.00
_cell.angle_beta   90.00
_cell.angle_gamma   90.00
#
_symmetry.space_group_name_H-M   'P 1'
#
loop_
_entity.id
_entity.type
_entity.pdbx_description
1 polymer ?
#
loop_
_entity_poly.entity_id
_entity_poly.type
_entity_poly.pdbx_seq_one_letter_code
_entity_poly.pdbx_strand_id
1 'polypeptide(L)'
;GQGMEKTQRIANEKRAYTLTDRGTWLATKDKDKLEMTIVVDGDPVLFNQYGVMAVNPKKQKHVKYKEAMEFINWLISKEGQSVIASFKDKNGNQLFIPNAR
;
A
#
# COMPACT_ATOMS: atom_id res chain seq x y z
N GLY A 1 16.12 1.85 9.51
CA GLY A 1 16.02 0.55 8.82
C GLY A 1 16.65 0.66 7.44
N GLN A 2 17.16 -0.44 6.87
CA GLN A 2 17.84 -0.42 5.56
C GLN A 2 16.90 -0.57 4.35
N GLY A 3 15.58 -0.62 4.58
CA GLY A 3 14.55 -0.82 3.57
C GLY A 3 13.97 -2.24 3.56
N MET A 4 12.73 -2.39 3.09
CA MET A 4 12.03 -3.67 3.10
C MET A 4 12.62 -4.68 2.10
N GLU A 5 13.11 -4.22 0.94
CA GLU A 5 13.79 -5.10 -0.03
C GLU A 5 14.99 -5.83 0.59
N LYS A 6 15.85 -5.10 1.32
CA LYS A 6 17.02 -5.70 2.00
C LYS A 6 16.62 -6.64 3.13
N THR A 7 15.54 -6.34 3.84
CA THR A 7 15.02 -7.21 4.90
C THR A 7 14.60 -8.56 4.33
N GLN A 8 13.92 -8.57 3.17
CA GLN A 8 13.56 -9.80 2.47
C GLN A 8 14.78 -10.60 2.00
N ARG A 9 15.84 -9.94 1.50
CA ARG A 9 17.08 -10.63 1.11
C ARG A 9 17.75 -11.32 2.29
N ILE A 10 17.85 -10.65 3.43
CA ILE A 10 18.42 -11.22 4.65
C ILE A 10 17.59 -12.42 5.13
N ALA A 11 16.26 -12.31 5.11
CA ALA A 11 15.38 -13.42 5.49
C ALA A 11 15.57 -14.62 4.56
N ASN A 12 15.69 -14.39 3.25
CA ASN A 12 15.97 -15.41 2.26
C ASN A 12 17.32 -16.12 2.51
N GLU A 13 18.40 -15.35 2.67
CA GLU A 13 19.75 -15.86 2.96
C GLU A 13 19.79 -16.68 4.26
N LYS A 14 19.07 -16.24 5.28
CA LYS A 14 19.00 -16.91 6.59
C LYS A 14 17.98 -18.04 6.66
N ARG A 15 17.20 -18.28 5.60
CA ARG A 15 16.06 -19.21 5.59
C ARG A 15 15.09 -18.95 6.75
N ALA A 16 14.79 -17.68 6.97
CA ALA A 16 13.96 -17.19 8.06
C ALA A 16 12.63 -16.60 7.54
N TYR A 17 11.70 -16.35 8.47
CA TYR A 17 10.47 -15.63 8.19
C TYR A 17 10.66 -14.11 8.30
N THR A 18 9.91 -13.36 7.50
CA THR A 18 9.78 -11.91 7.63
C THR A 18 8.37 -11.46 7.29
N LEU A 19 7.92 -10.37 7.91
CA LEU A 19 6.71 -9.66 7.51
C LEU A 19 7.10 -8.61 6.45
N THR A 20 6.31 -8.49 5.38
CA THR A 20 6.49 -7.50 4.32
C THR A 20 5.13 -7.11 3.74
N ASP A 21 5.03 -5.92 3.17
CA ASP A 21 3.86 -5.57 2.36
C ASP A 21 3.91 -6.29 0.99
N ARG A 22 2.73 -6.46 0.38
CA ARG A 22 2.57 -7.19 -0.89
C ARG A 22 3.25 -6.49 -2.07
N GLY A 23 3.28 -5.16 -2.09
CA GLY A 23 3.91 -4.39 -3.16
C GLY A 23 5.42 -4.66 -3.19
N THR A 24 6.08 -4.59 -2.04
CA THR A 24 7.51 -4.90 -1.95
C THR A 24 7.78 -6.36 -2.31
N TRP A 25 6.99 -7.32 -1.81
CA TRP A 25 7.14 -8.74 -2.17
C TRP A 25 7.11 -8.98 -3.68
N LEU A 26 6.09 -8.43 -4.36
CA LEU A 26 5.92 -8.60 -5.81
C LEU A 26 7.02 -7.90 -6.62
N ALA A 27 7.53 -6.77 -6.13
CA ALA A 27 8.63 -6.05 -6.77
C ALA A 27 9.98 -6.79 -6.65
N THR A 28 10.20 -7.52 -5.56
CA THR A 28 11.50 -8.13 -5.26
C THR A 28 11.61 -9.61 -5.59
N LYS A 29 10.54 -10.40 -5.44
CA LYS A 29 10.61 -11.88 -5.51
C LYS A 29 11.28 -12.39 -6.79
N ASP A 30 10.89 -11.86 -7.95
CA ASP A 30 11.40 -12.33 -9.26
C ASP A 30 12.71 -11.63 -9.61
N LYS A 31 12.82 -10.34 -9.25
CA LYS A 31 14.00 -9.51 -9.51
C LYS A 31 15.23 -10.08 -8.80
N ASP A 32 15.05 -10.48 -7.54
CA ASP A 32 16.12 -10.94 -6.66
C ASP A 32 16.16 -12.47 -6.53
N LYS A 33 15.27 -13.18 -7.25
CA LYS A 33 15.14 -14.65 -7.23
C LYS A 33 15.05 -15.20 -5.81
N LEU A 34 14.17 -14.62 -5.00
CA LEU A 34 13.94 -15.09 -3.64
C LEU A 34 13.33 -16.49 -3.67
N GLU A 35 13.85 -17.40 -2.84
CA GLU A 35 13.36 -18.79 -2.67
C GLU A 35 12.29 -18.88 -1.56
N MET A 36 11.89 -17.75 -0.98
CA MET A 36 10.81 -17.68 0.01
C MET A 36 9.44 -17.87 -0.64
N THR A 37 8.44 -18.23 0.18
CA THR A 37 7.04 -18.28 -0.23
C THR A 37 6.17 -17.52 0.77
N ILE A 38 4.96 -17.13 0.35
CA ILE A 38 3.95 -16.61 1.26
C ILE A 38 3.44 -17.77 2.11
N VAL A 39 3.57 -17.64 3.43
CA VAL A 39 3.06 -18.64 4.39
C VAL A 39 1.78 -18.20 5.10
N VAL A 40 1.52 -16.89 5.16
CA VAL A 40 0.32 -16.29 5.76
C VAL A 40 -0.04 -15.02 4.98
N ASP A 41 -1.29 -14.90 4.55
CA ASP A 41 -1.89 -13.68 4.03
C ASP A 41 -3.42 -13.65 4.30
N GLY A 42 -4.06 -12.49 4.08
CA GLY A 42 -5.51 -12.35 4.16
C GLY A 42 -6.12 -12.15 5.55
N ASP A 43 -5.36 -12.33 6.62
CA ASP A 43 -5.85 -12.04 7.98
C ASP A 43 -6.15 -10.53 8.13
N PRO A 44 -7.34 -10.13 8.65
CA PRO A 44 -7.68 -8.73 8.88
C PRO A 44 -6.65 -7.95 9.72
N VAL A 45 -5.90 -8.59 10.61
CA VAL A 45 -4.82 -7.93 11.37
C VAL A 45 -3.67 -7.46 10.48
N LEU A 46 -3.51 -8.07 9.31
CA LEU A 46 -2.48 -7.70 8.33
C LEU A 46 -2.95 -6.61 7.36
N PHE A 47 -4.19 -6.13 7.48
CA PHE A 47 -4.70 -5.09 6.60
C PHE A 47 -4.05 -3.75 6.92
N ASN A 48 -3.26 -3.25 5.96
CA ASN A 48 -2.67 -1.92 6.03
C ASN A 48 -3.68 -0.87 5.55
N GLN A 49 -4.51 -0.37 6.48
CA GLN A 49 -5.56 0.61 6.20
C GLN A 49 -4.97 2.00 5.89
N TYR A 50 -5.44 2.64 4.82
CA TYR A 50 -5.05 4.00 4.44
C TYR A 50 -6.16 5.00 4.79
N GLY A 51 -5.74 6.15 5.32
CA GLY A 51 -6.61 7.29 5.58
C GLY A 51 -6.11 8.54 4.84
N VAL A 52 -7.05 9.40 4.45
CA VAL A 52 -6.76 10.74 3.90
C VAL A 52 -7.30 11.80 4.87
N MET A 53 -6.51 12.83 5.13
CA MET A 53 -6.87 13.89 6.08
C MET A 53 -6.56 15.27 5.51
N ALA A 54 -7.55 16.16 5.52
CA ALA A 54 -7.32 17.56 5.19
C ALA A 54 -6.60 18.27 6.34
N VAL A 55 -5.61 19.11 6.00
CA VAL A 55 -4.91 19.94 6.98
C VAL A 55 -5.86 21.02 7.51
N ASN A 56 -5.86 21.24 8.83
CA ASN A 56 -6.77 22.17 9.48
C ASN A 56 -6.47 23.64 9.09
N PRO A 57 -7.40 24.35 8.39
CA PRO A 57 -7.17 25.70 7.90
C PRO A 57 -7.19 26.76 9.02
N LYS A 58 -7.80 26.44 10.18
CA LYS A 58 -7.76 27.32 11.36
C LYS A 58 -6.35 27.40 11.96
N LYS A 59 -5.56 26.33 11.81
CA LYS A 59 -4.16 26.27 12.27
C LYS A 59 -3.18 26.72 11.19
N GLN A 60 -3.47 26.44 9.92
CA GLN A 60 -2.60 26.77 8.79
C GLN A 60 -3.39 27.53 7.73
N LYS A 61 -3.35 28.86 7.75
CA LYS A 61 -4.22 29.70 6.90
C LYS A 61 -3.93 29.64 5.40
N HIS A 62 -2.73 29.19 5.01
CA HIS A 62 -2.29 29.12 3.61
C HIS A 62 -2.65 27.80 2.91
N VAL A 63 -3.29 26.87 3.61
CA VAL A 63 -3.62 25.56 3.04
C VAL A 63 -4.81 25.66 2.08
N LYS A 64 -4.73 24.89 1.00
CA LYS A 64 -5.78 24.74 -0.01
C LYS A 64 -6.87 23.79 0.45
N TYR A 65 -7.61 24.19 1.49
CA TYR A 65 -8.57 23.30 2.15
C TYR A 65 -9.70 22.85 1.22
N LYS A 66 -10.19 23.76 0.36
CA LYS A 66 -11.29 23.45 -0.57
C LYS A 66 -10.85 22.35 -1.55
N GLU A 67 -9.68 22.50 -2.14
CA GLU A 67 -9.10 21.55 -3.09
C GLU A 67 -8.75 20.21 -2.42
N ALA A 68 -8.28 20.24 -1.17
CA ALA A 68 -8.08 19.03 -0.38
C ALA A 68 -9.40 18.27 -0.16
N MET A 69 -10.49 18.97 0.13
CA MET A 69 -11.82 18.35 0.27
C MET A 69 -12.35 17.83 -1.07
N GLU A 70 -12.13 18.55 -2.18
CA GLU A 70 -12.46 18.05 -3.52
C GLU A 70 -11.74 16.74 -3.83
N PHE A 71 -10.44 16.65 -3.51
CA PHE A 71 -9.67 15.42 -3.67
C PHE A 71 -10.18 14.28 -2.78
N ILE A 72 -10.46 14.56 -1.50
CA ILE A 72 -11.00 13.56 -0.56
C ILE A 72 -12.35 13.02 -1.06
N ASN A 73 -13.25 13.91 -1.48
CA ASN A 73 -14.56 13.54 -1.98
C ASN A 73 -14.47 12.68 -3.26
N TRP A 74 -13.56 13.03 -4.18
CA TRP A 74 -13.29 12.21 -5.35
C TRP A 74 -12.71 10.84 -4.95
N LEU A 75 -11.75 10.81 -4.03
CA LEU A 75 -11.07 9.59 -3.59
C LEU A 75 -12.07 8.57 -3.01
N ILE A 76 -13.05 9.01 -2.21
CA ILE A 76 -14.08 8.15 -1.62
C ILE A 76 -15.30 7.91 -2.53
N SER A 77 -15.37 8.58 -3.68
CA SER A 77 -16.46 8.38 -4.64
C SER A 77 -16.39 7.02 -5.33
N LYS A 78 -17.49 6.62 -5.97
CA LYS A 78 -17.52 5.39 -6.79
C LYS A 78 -16.43 5.36 -7.86
N GLU A 79 -16.14 6.51 -8.47
CA GLU A 79 -15.10 6.64 -9.50
C GLU A 79 -13.71 6.45 -8.90
N GLY A 80 -13.37 7.19 -7.84
CA GLY A 80 -12.07 7.08 -7.17
C GLY A 80 -11.81 5.67 -6.63
N GLN A 81 -12.81 5.06 -5.99
CA GLN A 81 -12.71 3.68 -5.51
C GLN A 81 -12.55 2.67 -6.69
N SER A 82 -13.18 2.92 -7.84
CA SER A 82 -13.00 2.07 -9.03
C SER A 82 -11.59 2.19 -9.62
N VAL A 83 -11.03 3.40 -9.65
CA VAL A 83 -9.64 3.63 -10.07
C VAL A 83 -8.68 2.87 -9.14
N ILE A 84 -8.89 2.95 -7.82
CA ILE A 84 -8.08 2.21 -6.83
C ILE A 84 -8.17 0.70 -7.07
N ALA A 85 -9.39 0.15 -7.26
CA ALA A 85 -9.58 -1.28 -7.54
C ALA A 85 -8.90 -1.73 -8.85
N SER A 86 -8.87 -0.85 -9.86
CA SER A 86 -8.29 -1.17 -11.17
C SER A 86 -6.76 -1.11 -11.19
N PHE A 87 -6.12 -0.56 -10.15
CA PHE A 87 -4.67 -0.42 -10.11
C PHE A 87 -3.98 -1.78 -10.00
N LYS A 88 -3.06 -2.04 -10.93
CA LYS A 88 -2.32 -3.29 -11.03
C LYS A 88 -0.83 -3.04 -11.20
N ASP A 89 -0.01 -3.96 -10.72
CA ASP A 89 1.40 -3.98 -11.05
C ASP A 89 1.65 -4.39 -12.51
N LYS A 90 2.91 -4.35 -12.94
CA LYS A 90 3.34 -4.76 -14.30
C LYS A 90 3.00 -6.21 -14.67
N ASN A 91 2.72 -7.05 -13.68
CA ASN A 91 2.38 -8.47 -13.84
C ASN A 91 0.87 -8.71 -13.71
N GLY A 92 0.05 -7.66 -13.58
CA GLY A 92 -1.41 -7.75 -13.48
C GLY A 92 -1.96 -8.01 -12.08
N ASN A 93 -1.13 -7.99 -11.03
CA ASN A 93 -1.57 -8.21 -9.66
C ASN A 93 -2.27 -6.96 -9.11
N GLN A 94 -3.46 -7.15 -8.52
CA GLN A 94 -4.14 -6.10 -7.79
C GLN A 94 -3.43 -5.83 -6.45
N LEU A 95 -3.15 -4.56 -6.16
CA LEU A 95 -2.42 -4.18 -4.94
C LEU A 95 -3.32 -3.57 -3.84
N PHE A 96 -4.44 -2.96 -4.23
CA PHE A 96 -5.31 -2.24 -3.30
C PHE A 96 -6.75 -2.73 -3.41
N ILE A 97 -7.41 -2.85 -2.25
CA ILE A 97 -8.82 -3.21 -2.13
C ILE A 97 -9.53 -1.99 -1.52
N PRO A 98 -10.32 -1.24 -2.31
CA PRO A 98 -11.02 -0.06 -1.81
C PRO A 98 -12.06 -0.42 -0.74
N ASN A 99 -12.18 0.41 0.29
CA ASN A 99 -13.13 0.22 1.39
C ASN A 99 -13.64 1.55 1.99
N ALA A 100 -13.65 2.63 1.20
CA ALA A 100 -14.16 3.91 1.66
C ALA A 100 -15.63 3.80 2.11
N ARG A 101 -16.00 4.63 3.08
CA ARG A 101 -17.34 4.73 3.66
C ARG A 101 -17.91 6.12 3.45
#